data_AF-W4LZ64-F1
#
_entry.id   AF-W4LZ64-F1
#
_cell.length_a   1.000
_cell.length_b   1.000
_cell.length_c   1.000
_cell.angle_alpha   90.00
_cell.angle_beta   90.00
_cell.angle_gamma   90.00
#
_symmetry.space_group_name_H-M   'P 1'
#
loop_
_entity.id
_entity.type
_entity.pdbx_description
1 polymer ?
#
loop_
_entity_poly.entity_id
_entity_poly.type
_entity_poly.pdbx_seq_one_letter_code
_entity_poly.pdbx_strand_id
1 'polypeptide(L)'
;MNFLEDRHETGIIYYTRYYRLLDGVEAPKRTNHSSMGDLGYLKFGVFPGDQQTFSLTLAIPTVETDLRLLKNNDVFSQVCQRLPALTPWLDSKCSEPTTDVYVMGGLRNTYRQFVVDNQPVVYGFMAVGEAAIHTNPLYGRGCSLSFLHAHLLADAVAAHPHETARVTHFHRATQQQLRPFYDVAVKRDATNLRRAQQGMAQPRPSRLRERLMRSFVQHGLATAMRGDLHVRRAFLRDFHMLELPNVAIRRLSVILRMVRFWLRGKRRNAHLYSPSAGPSRGEMRQALGLAE
;
A
#
# COMPACT_ATOMS: atom_id res chain seq x y z
N MET A 1 17.27 -11.90 -27.09
CA MET A 1 16.97 -12.84 -25.98
C MET A 1 15.59 -12.47 -25.49
N ASN A 2 14.56 -13.28 -25.75
CA ASN A 2 13.16 -12.86 -25.59
C ASN A 2 12.58 -13.44 -24.29
N PHE A 3 12.96 -12.87 -23.14
CA PHE A 3 12.21 -13.06 -21.91
C PHE A 3 10.89 -12.28 -21.98
N LEU A 4 9.86 -12.74 -21.27
CA LEU A 4 8.59 -12.02 -21.21
C LEU A 4 8.61 -11.03 -20.06
N GLU A 5 8.01 -9.86 -20.28
CA GLU A 5 7.92 -8.82 -19.27
C GLU A 5 6.52 -8.24 -19.26
N ASP A 6 5.86 -8.35 -18.11
CA ASP A 6 4.57 -7.73 -17.84
C ASP A 6 4.78 -6.45 -17.04
N ARG A 7 4.23 -5.33 -17.52
CA ARG A 7 4.42 -3.99 -16.95
C ARG A 7 3.11 -3.24 -16.86
N HIS A 8 2.80 -2.72 -15.69
CA HIS A 8 1.61 -1.90 -15.44
C HIS A 8 1.95 -0.65 -14.65
N GLU A 9 1.54 0.51 -15.15
CA GLU A 9 1.63 1.77 -14.41
C GLU A 9 0.80 1.69 -13.11
N THR A 10 1.36 2.15 -12.01
CA THR A 10 0.70 2.13 -10.69
C THR A 10 -0.29 3.29 -10.51
N GLY A 11 -0.12 4.36 -11.28
CA GLY A 11 -0.99 5.54 -11.26
C GLY A 11 -0.88 6.41 -10.01
N ILE A 12 0.21 6.30 -9.23
CA ILE A 12 0.44 7.05 -7.98
C ILE A 12 1.81 7.75 -7.99
N ILE A 13 1.91 8.89 -7.30
CA ILE A 13 3.15 9.64 -7.07
C ILE A 13 3.36 9.80 -5.56
N TYR A 14 4.59 9.58 -5.10
CA TYR A 14 4.99 9.74 -3.69
C TYR A 14 5.80 11.01 -3.49
N TYR A 15 5.55 11.66 -2.36
CA TYR A 15 6.29 12.78 -1.84
C TYR A 15 6.72 12.39 -0.43
N THR A 16 8.02 12.34 -0.17
CA THR A 16 8.56 11.91 1.12
C THR A 16 9.55 12.92 1.63
N ARG A 17 9.43 13.30 2.90
CA ARG A 17 10.41 14.15 3.58
C ARG A 17 10.86 13.47 4.86
N TYR A 18 12.17 13.52 5.12
CA TYR A 18 12.77 12.94 6.32
C TYR A 18 12.92 14.00 7.40
N TYR A 19 12.83 13.53 8.63
CA TYR A 19 12.87 14.31 9.85
C TYR A 19 13.69 13.59 10.90
N ARG A 20 14.13 14.34 11.91
CA ARG A 20 14.80 13.84 13.10
C ARG A 20 14.13 14.42 14.34
N LEU A 21 13.82 13.57 15.32
CA LEU A 21 13.35 14.03 16.63
C LEU A 21 14.46 14.81 17.33
N LEU A 22 14.11 15.86 18.06
CA LEU A 22 15.08 16.62 18.83
C LEU A 22 15.66 15.76 19.97
N ASP A 23 16.87 16.10 20.40
CA ASP A 23 17.56 15.37 21.46
C ASP A 23 16.72 15.28 22.74
N GLY A 24 16.58 14.06 23.27
CA GLY A 24 15.78 13.79 24.46
C GLY A 24 14.27 13.78 24.24
N VAL A 25 13.77 14.02 23.02
CA VAL A 25 12.35 13.97 22.70
C VAL A 25 11.93 12.57 22.26
N GLU A 26 10.93 12.02 22.94
CA GLU A 26 10.31 10.76 22.54
C GLU A 26 9.36 10.94 21.34
N ALA A 27 9.25 9.89 20.53
CA ALA A 27 8.31 9.86 19.41
C ALA A 27 6.87 10.08 19.90
N PRO A 28 6.04 10.84 19.16
CA PRO A 28 4.64 11.05 19.50
C PRO A 28 3.87 9.75 19.76
N LYS A 29 3.13 9.72 20.87
CA LYS A 29 2.34 8.55 21.27
C LYS A 29 1.23 8.26 20.26
N ARG A 30 0.91 6.97 20.09
CA ARG A 30 -0.22 6.54 19.25
C ARG A 30 -1.53 7.11 19.80
N THR A 31 -2.34 7.67 18.90
CA THR A 31 -3.68 8.19 19.21
C THR A 31 -4.74 7.34 18.52
N ASN A 32 -6.02 7.75 18.62
CA ASN A 32 -7.10 7.13 17.85
C ASN A 32 -7.04 7.42 16.34
N HIS A 33 -6.20 8.38 15.92
CA HIS A 33 -5.88 8.59 14.52
C HIS A 33 -4.81 7.60 14.05
N SER A 34 -5.09 6.92 12.94
CA SER A 34 -4.15 6.00 12.32
C SER A 34 -2.95 6.76 11.76
N SER A 35 -1.72 6.30 12.03
CA SER A 35 -0.49 6.88 11.48
C SER A 35 -0.36 6.72 9.97
N MET A 36 -1.24 5.92 9.36
CA MET A 36 -1.42 5.79 7.91
C MET A 36 -2.89 5.97 7.55
N GLY A 37 -3.18 6.65 6.44
CA GLY A 37 -4.54 6.95 6.01
C GLY A 37 -4.70 7.08 4.51
N ASP A 38 -5.95 6.95 4.05
CA ASP A 38 -6.36 7.12 2.66
C ASP A 38 -7.62 8.00 2.63
N LEU A 39 -7.47 9.24 2.15
CA LEU A 39 -8.55 10.21 1.97
C LEU A 39 -9.24 10.06 0.60
N GLY A 40 -8.85 9.06 -0.20
CA GLY A 40 -9.31 8.83 -1.57
C GLY A 40 -8.52 9.62 -2.61
N TYR A 41 -8.23 10.90 -2.34
CA TYR A 41 -7.43 11.78 -3.20
C TYR A 41 -5.97 11.90 -2.74
N LEU A 42 -5.70 11.60 -1.47
CA LEU A 42 -4.38 11.68 -0.85
C LEU A 42 -4.25 10.58 0.20
N LYS A 43 -3.13 9.86 0.16
CA LYS A 43 -2.71 8.90 1.17
C LYS A 43 -1.55 9.47 1.96
N PHE A 44 -1.42 9.07 3.22
CA PHE A 44 -0.33 9.51 4.07
C PHE A 44 0.17 8.39 4.98
N GLY A 45 1.39 8.54 5.46
CA GLY A 45 2.00 7.64 6.43
C GLY A 45 3.16 8.29 7.20
N VAL A 46 3.28 7.92 8.48
CA VAL A 46 4.50 8.10 9.28
C VAL A 46 5.28 6.80 9.26
N PHE A 47 6.57 6.87 8.94
CA PHE A 47 7.49 5.73 8.94
C PHE A 47 8.66 6.02 9.88
N PRO A 48 8.62 5.50 11.12
CA PRO A 48 9.75 5.58 12.04
C PRO A 48 10.97 4.86 11.46
N GLY A 49 12.14 5.45 11.63
CA GLY A 49 13.43 4.85 11.36
C GLY A 49 14.26 4.73 12.63
N ASP A 50 15.51 4.30 12.47
CA ASP A 50 16.48 4.26 13.56
C ASP A 50 17.06 5.66 13.82
N GLN A 51 17.85 5.78 14.90
CA GLN A 51 18.59 7.00 15.24
C GLN A 51 17.71 8.26 15.29
N GLN A 52 16.54 8.13 15.92
CA GLN A 52 15.57 9.22 16.08
C GLN A 52 15.07 9.82 14.76
N THR A 53 15.25 9.12 13.64
CA THR A 53 14.75 9.57 12.33
C THR A 53 13.36 9.03 12.06
N PHE A 54 12.63 9.71 11.20
CA PHE A 54 11.40 9.21 10.60
C PHE A 54 11.17 9.87 9.25
N SER A 55 10.24 9.34 8.47
CA SER A 55 9.76 10.02 7.28
C SER A 55 8.25 10.22 7.34
N LEU A 56 7.83 11.35 6.79
CA LEU A 56 6.44 11.57 6.41
C LEU A 56 6.33 11.35 4.93
N THR A 57 5.35 10.56 4.51
CA THR A 57 5.10 10.30 3.09
C THR A 57 3.66 10.63 2.76
N LEU A 58 3.47 11.41 1.70
CA LEU A 58 2.19 11.68 1.05
C LEU A 58 2.19 10.99 -0.31
N ALA A 59 1.06 10.42 -0.71
CA ALA A 59 0.93 9.79 -2.02
C ALA A 59 -0.39 10.17 -2.68
N ILE A 60 -0.32 10.66 -3.91
CA ILE A 60 -1.49 11.15 -4.67
C ILE A 60 -1.66 10.33 -5.94
N PRO A 61 -2.90 10.07 -6.39
CA PRO A 61 -3.15 9.62 -7.75
C PRO A 61 -2.56 10.58 -8.78
N THR A 62 -2.05 10.06 -9.88
CA THR A 62 -1.44 10.84 -10.98
C THR A 62 -2.37 11.88 -11.61
N VAL A 63 -3.68 11.70 -11.45
CA VAL A 63 -4.74 12.63 -11.89
C VAL A 63 -4.89 13.87 -10.99
N GLU A 64 -4.32 13.87 -9.79
CA GLU A 64 -4.26 15.03 -8.90
C GLU A 64 -3.15 16.00 -9.34
N THR A 65 -3.24 16.53 -10.57
CA THR A 65 -2.17 17.35 -11.15
C THR A 65 -1.85 18.58 -10.31
N ASP A 66 -2.87 19.18 -9.72
CA ASP A 66 -2.71 20.41 -8.94
C ASP A 66 -2.00 20.15 -7.62
N LEU A 67 -2.06 18.92 -7.09
CA LEU A 67 -1.33 18.53 -5.89
C LEU A 67 0.15 18.19 -6.16
N ARG A 68 0.64 18.30 -7.40
CA ARG A 68 2.08 18.11 -7.70
C ARG A 68 2.99 19.17 -7.07
N LEU A 69 2.40 20.27 -6.60
CA LEU A 69 3.07 21.27 -5.78
C LEU A 69 3.55 20.74 -4.41
N LEU A 70 3.17 19.52 -4.02
CA LEU A 70 3.70 18.81 -2.85
C LEU A 70 5.22 18.57 -2.91
N LYS A 71 5.85 18.74 -4.08
CA LYS A 71 7.32 18.77 -4.21
C LYS A 71 7.98 19.94 -3.47
N ASN A 72 7.21 20.99 -3.14
CA ASN A 72 7.72 22.16 -2.42
C ASN A 72 7.62 21.90 -0.91
N ASN A 73 8.71 22.15 -0.18
CA ASN A 73 8.82 21.88 1.26
C ASN A 73 7.71 22.53 2.08
N ASP A 74 7.43 23.82 1.85
CA ASP A 74 6.45 24.57 2.62
C ASP A 74 5.04 24.01 2.42
N VAL A 75 4.69 23.67 1.17
CA VAL A 75 3.36 23.11 0.90
C VAL A 75 3.24 21.68 1.42
N PHE A 76 4.31 20.89 1.33
CA PHE A 76 4.34 19.58 1.96
C PHE A 76 4.06 19.67 3.46
N SER A 77 4.77 20.54 4.17
CA SER A 77 4.56 20.78 5.60
C SER A 77 3.15 21.30 5.89
N GLN A 78 2.64 22.24 5.08
CA GLN A 78 1.30 22.80 5.20
C GLN A 78 0.19 21.73 5.07
N VAL A 79 0.35 20.79 4.14
CA VAL A 79 -0.57 19.65 3.96
C VAL A 79 -0.45 18.68 5.12
N CYS A 80 0.77 18.32 5.53
CA CYS A 80 0.96 17.41 6.66
C CYS A 80 0.38 17.97 7.97
N GLN A 81 0.46 19.28 8.22
CA GLN A 81 -0.12 19.92 9.40
C GLN A 81 -1.65 19.80 9.48
N ARG A 82 -2.33 19.62 8.33
CA ARG A 82 -3.79 19.43 8.24
C ARG A 82 -4.23 17.98 8.44
N LEU A 83 -3.28 17.06 8.57
CA LEU A 83 -3.55 15.65 8.82
C LEU A 83 -3.36 15.39 10.33
N PRO A 84 -4.44 15.15 11.11
CA PRO A 84 -4.36 15.06 12.57
C PRO A 84 -3.36 14.02 13.09
N ALA A 85 -3.13 12.94 12.34
CA ALA A 85 -2.15 11.91 12.66
C ALA A 85 -0.70 12.37 12.53
N LEU A 86 -0.44 13.38 11.69
CA LEU A 86 0.90 13.88 11.37
C LEU A 86 1.25 15.14 12.17
N THR A 87 0.26 15.95 12.58
CA THR A 87 0.49 17.22 13.28
C THR A 87 1.47 17.12 14.46
N PRO A 88 1.37 16.12 15.37
CA PRO A 88 2.31 16.02 16.50
C PRO A 88 3.76 15.79 16.09
N TRP A 89 3.98 15.20 14.91
CA TRP A 89 5.32 14.93 14.39
C TRP A 89 5.98 16.18 13.79
N LEU A 90 5.19 17.20 13.44
CA LEU A 90 5.65 18.44 12.82
C LEU A 90 5.83 19.58 13.81
N ASP A 91 5.58 19.35 15.10
CA ASP A 91 5.84 20.34 16.15
C ASP A 91 7.34 20.67 16.15
N SER A 92 7.70 21.95 16.12
CA SER A 92 9.09 22.40 16.14
C SER A 92 9.81 22.08 17.44
N LYS A 93 9.07 21.72 18.50
CA LYS A 93 9.61 21.16 19.75
C LYS A 93 9.75 19.64 19.71
N CYS A 94 9.25 18.99 18.65
CA CYS A 94 9.31 17.54 18.48
C CYS A 94 10.39 17.12 17.51
N SER A 95 10.42 17.74 16.32
CA SER A 95 11.34 17.33 15.26
C SER A 95 11.74 18.46 14.33
N GLU A 96 12.80 18.22 13.58
CA GLU A 96 13.26 19.08 12.49
C GLU A 96 13.41 18.29 11.19
N PRO A 97 13.15 18.91 10.02
CA PRO A 97 13.37 18.25 8.75
C PRO A 97 14.86 18.10 8.44
N THR A 98 15.26 16.93 7.94
CA THR A 98 16.66 16.63 7.56
C THR A 98 16.89 16.67 6.05
N THR A 99 15.82 16.73 5.26
CA THR A 99 15.89 16.74 3.79
C THR A 99 14.85 17.69 3.18
N ASP A 100 15.05 18.00 1.91
CA ASP A 100 13.97 18.44 1.03
C ASP A 100 13.01 17.28 0.72
N VAL A 101 11.89 17.59 0.08
CA VAL A 101 10.92 16.56 -0.37
C VAL A 101 11.50 15.77 -1.54
N TYR A 102 11.62 14.45 -1.36
CA TYR A 102 11.86 13.50 -2.44
C TYR A 102 10.56 13.19 -3.19
N VAL A 103 10.64 13.19 -4.52
CA VAL A 103 9.52 12.84 -5.40
C VAL A 103 9.83 11.53 -6.10
N MET A 104 8.89 10.58 -6.01
CA MET A 104 8.98 9.30 -6.71
C MET A 104 7.70 9.10 -7.54
N GLY A 105 7.85 9.27 -8.85
CA GLY A 105 6.81 9.08 -9.87
C GLY A 105 7.23 8.08 -10.94
N GLY A 106 6.38 7.85 -11.95
CA GLY A 106 6.66 6.90 -13.04
C GLY A 106 6.75 5.44 -12.58
N LEU A 107 6.08 5.13 -11.47
CA LEU A 107 6.15 3.83 -10.81
C LEU A 107 5.36 2.77 -11.57
N ARG A 108 6.00 1.63 -11.78
CA ARG A 108 5.45 0.47 -12.48
C ARG A 108 5.47 -0.75 -11.58
N ASN A 109 4.43 -1.58 -11.66
CA ASN A 109 4.53 -2.98 -11.30
C ASN A 109 5.20 -3.70 -12.48
N THR A 110 6.24 -4.49 -12.21
CA THR A 110 6.92 -5.28 -13.25
C THR A 110 7.04 -6.73 -12.81
N TYR A 111 6.79 -7.65 -13.74
CA TYR A 111 7.04 -9.08 -13.59
C TYR A 111 7.76 -9.64 -14.82
N ARG A 112 8.99 -10.15 -14.63
CA ARG A 112 9.82 -10.72 -15.70
C ARG A 112 9.82 -12.25 -15.61
N GLN A 113 9.68 -12.90 -16.76
CA GLN A 113 9.65 -14.35 -16.89
C GLN A 113 10.76 -14.80 -17.84
N PHE A 114 11.65 -15.62 -17.30
CA PHE A 114 12.80 -16.21 -18.02
C PHE A 114 12.56 -17.67 -18.43
N VAL A 115 11.34 -18.17 -18.22
CA VAL A 115 10.85 -19.46 -18.71
C VAL A 115 9.57 -19.19 -19.49
N VAL A 116 9.52 -19.66 -20.73
CA VAL A 116 8.38 -19.51 -21.64
C VAL A 116 8.08 -20.88 -22.21
N ASP A 117 6.80 -21.27 -22.25
CA ASP A 117 6.37 -22.60 -22.72
C ASP A 117 7.14 -23.77 -22.05
N ASN A 118 7.38 -23.63 -20.75
CA ASN A 118 8.15 -24.57 -19.91
C ASN A 118 9.63 -24.75 -20.33
N GLN A 119 10.19 -23.82 -21.11
CA GLN A 119 11.60 -23.83 -21.51
C GLN A 119 12.33 -22.58 -21.03
N PRO A 120 13.53 -22.70 -20.42
CA PRO A 120 14.39 -21.56 -20.13
C PRO A 120 14.77 -20.82 -21.42
N VAL A 121 14.50 -19.51 -21.46
CA VAL A 121 14.90 -18.65 -22.58
C VAL A 121 16.20 -17.89 -22.31
N VAL A 122 16.72 -18.00 -21.08
CA VAL A 122 18.02 -17.49 -20.64
C VAL A 122 18.72 -18.57 -19.81
N TYR A 123 19.98 -18.83 -20.14
CA TYR A 123 20.87 -19.77 -19.46
C TYR A 123 21.98 -19.00 -18.73
N GLY A 124 22.50 -19.58 -17.64
CA GLY A 124 23.52 -19.00 -16.77
C GLY A 124 23.05 -17.83 -15.91
N PHE A 125 21.76 -17.50 -15.94
CA PHE A 125 21.21 -16.30 -15.30
C PHE A 125 19.83 -16.56 -14.70
N MET A 126 19.64 -16.11 -13.46
CA MET A 126 18.36 -16.12 -12.75
C MET A 126 18.17 -14.78 -12.04
N ALA A 127 17.12 -14.04 -12.39
CA ALA A 127 16.81 -12.77 -11.75
C ALA A 127 16.09 -12.99 -10.41
N VAL A 128 16.52 -12.25 -9.38
CA VAL A 128 16.01 -12.34 -8.00
C VAL A 128 15.50 -10.98 -7.53
N GLY A 129 14.54 -10.99 -6.60
CA GLY A 129 13.95 -9.78 -6.02
C GLY A 129 13.41 -8.82 -7.08
N GLU A 130 13.66 -7.52 -6.91
CA GLU A 130 13.16 -6.47 -7.80
C GLU A 130 13.68 -6.54 -9.24
N ALA A 131 14.79 -7.27 -9.47
CA ALA A 131 15.24 -7.57 -10.84
C ALA A 131 14.24 -8.45 -11.60
N ALA A 132 13.37 -9.18 -10.90
CA ALA A 132 12.34 -10.04 -11.50
C ALA A 132 10.91 -9.59 -11.19
N ILE A 133 10.64 -9.16 -9.95
CA ILE A 133 9.31 -8.80 -9.47
C ILE A 133 9.40 -7.60 -8.54
N HIS A 134 8.77 -6.50 -8.92
CA HIS A 134 8.55 -5.38 -8.01
C HIS A 134 7.14 -4.82 -8.18
N THR A 135 6.57 -4.36 -7.07
CA THR A 135 5.19 -3.86 -7.00
C THR A 135 5.16 -2.48 -6.37
N ASN A 136 4.06 -1.76 -6.56
CA ASN A 136 3.77 -0.49 -5.91
C ASN A 136 4.14 -0.51 -4.40
N PRO A 137 5.00 0.42 -3.92
CA PRO A 137 5.42 0.48 -2.53
C PRO A 137 4.26 0.59 -1.52
N LEU A 138 3.07 1.03 -1.97
CA LEU A 138 1.86 1.14 -1.16
C LEU A 138 1.55 -0.13 -0.35
N TYR A 139 1.91 -1.30 -0.87
CA TYR A 139 1.61 -2.57 -0.24
C TYR A 139 2.66 -3.03 0.77
N GLY A 140 3.83 -2.38 0.83
CA GLY A 140 4.89 -2.69 1.81
C GLY A 140 5.52 -4.08 1.62
N ARG A 141 5.58 -4.59 0.39
CA ARG A 141 5.98 -5.99 0.11
C ARG A 141 7.33 -6.16 -0.60
N GLY A 142 7.98 -5.08 -1.05
CA GLY A 142 9.20 -5.17 -1.88
C GLY A 142 10.33 -5.98 -1.24
N CYS A 143 10.72 -5.64 -0.01
CA CYS A 143 11.74 -6.38 0.74
C CYS A 143 11.32 -7.84 0.99
N SER A 144 10.10 -8.07 1.46
CA SER A 144 9.61 -9.43 1.75
C SER A 144 9.56 -10.30 0.50
N LEU A 145 9.08 -9.78 -0.63
CA LEU A 145 9.11 -10.47 -1.92
C LEU A 145 10.54 -10.81 -2.31
N SER A 146 11.48 -9.88 -2.14
CA SER A 146 12.88 -10.09 -2.49
C SER A 146 13.56 -11.15 -1.62
N PHE A 147 13.35 -11.12 -0.30
CA PHE A 147 13.88 -12.14 0.60
C PHE A 147 13.29 -13.52 0.32
N LEU A 148 11.97 -13.62 0.14
CA LEU A 148 11.34 -14.90 -0.23
C LEU A 148 11.90 -15.41 -1.57
N HIS A 149 12.05 -14.54 -2.56
CA HIS A 149 12.60 -14.92 -3.86
C HIS A 149 14.03 -15.45 -3.75
N ALA A 150 14.86 -14.86 -2.90
CA ALA A 150 16.21 -15.35 -2.63
C ALA A 150 16.22 -16.75 -2.00
N HIS A 151 15.29 -17.04 -1.07
CA HIS A 151 15.16 -18.38 -0.48
C HIS A 151 14.72 -19.40 -1.53
N LEU A 152 13.74 -19.06 -2.38
CA LEU A 152 13.31 -19.95 -3.48
C LEU A 152 14.45 -20.26 -4.46
N LEU A 153 15.34 -19.30 -4.70
CA LEU A 153 16.53 -19.53 -5.52
C LEU A 153 17.49 -20.51 -4.82
N ALA A 154 17.77 -20.28 -3.54
CA ALA A 154 18.66 -21.15 -2.76
C ALA A 154 18.15 -22.59 -2.74
N ASP A 155 16.84 -22.79 -2.52
CA ASP A 155 16.19 -24.11 -2.55
C ASP A 155 16.34 -24.78 -3.92
N ALA A 156 16.11 -24.04 -5.02
CA ALA A 156 16.25 -24.57 -6.37
C ALA A 156 17.71 -24.95 -6.70
N VAL A 157 18.68 -24.18 -6.21
CA VAL A 157 20.12 -24.48 -6.34
C VAL A 157 20.51 -25.73 -5.58
N ALA A 158 20.04 -25.88 -4.34
CA ALA A 158 20.33 -27.04 -3.50
C ALA A 158 19.68 -28.33 -4.02
N ALA A 159 18.43 -28.25 -4.51
CA ALA A 159 17.67 -29.42 -4.93
C ALA A 159 18.06 -29.97 -6.31
N HIS A 160 18.60 -29.12 -7.21
CA HIS A 160 18.80 -29.49 -8.61
C HIS A 160 20.20 -29.09 -9.11
N PRO A 161 21.10 -30.06 -9.40
CA PRO A 161 22.43 -29.76 -9.93
C PRO A 161 22.36 -29.28 -11.39
N HIS A 162 21.47 -29.88 -12.18
CA HIS A 162 21.26 -29.53 -13.59
C HIS A 162 20.53 -28.19 -13.73
N GLU A 163 21.06 -27.34 -14.61
CA GLU A 163 20.62 -25.97 -14.78
C GLU A 163 19.15 -25.85 -15.20
N THR A 164 18.72 -26.59 -16.22
CA THR A 164 17.34 -26.55 -16.72
C THR A 164 16.32 -26.95 -15.65
N ALA A 165 16.63 -27.98 -14.86
CA ALA A 165 15.77 -28.42 -13.76
C ALA A 165 15.68 -27.36 -12.66
N ARG A 166 16.81 -26.75 -12.31
CA ARG A 166 16.89 -25.65 -11.34
C ARG A 166 16.07 -24.43 -11.76
N VAL A 167 16.24 -23.95 -13.00
CA VAL A 167 15.49 -22.80 -13.53
C VAL A 167 13.98 -23.11 -13.57
N THR A 168 13.60 -24.31 -13.99
CA THR A 168 12.19 -24.73 -14.04
C THR A 168 11.57 -24.80 -12.64
N HIS A 169 12.29 -25.35 -11.67
CA HIS A 169 11.85 -25.40 -10.27
C HIS A 169 11.66 -23.99 -9.71
N PHE A 170 12.66 -23.13 -9.86
CA PHE A 170 12.63 -21.75 -9.40
C PHE A 170 11.48 -20.95 -10.01
N HIS A 171 11.26 -21.09 -11.32
CA HIS A 171 10.15 -20.45 -12.03
C HIS A 171 8.80 -20.91 -11.47
N ARG A 172 8.60 -22.22 -11.29
CA ARG A 172 7.35 -22.77 -10.75
C ARG A 172 7.08 -22.25 -9.33
N ALA A 173 8.09 -22.26 -8.47
CA ALA A 173 7.95 -21.76 -7.10
C ALA A 173 7.60 -20.26 -7.09
N THR A 174 8.23 -19.47 -7.96
CA THR A 174 7.94 -18.03 -8.13
C THR A 174 6.51 -17.78 -8.58
N GLN A 175 6.02 -18.54 -9.56
CA GLN A 175 4.63 -18.45 -10.05
C GLN A 175 3.60 -18.83 -8.97
N GLN A 176 3.92 -19.82 -8.14
CA GLN A 176 2.99 -20.29 -7.10
C GLN A 176 2.97 -19.36 -5.88
N GLN A 177 4.13 -18.85 -5.47
CA GLN A 177 4.27 -18.16 -4.19
C GLN A 177 4.31 -16.64 -4.31
N LEU A 178 4.89 -16.08 -5.38
CA LEU A 178 5.13 -14.63 -5.48
C LEU A 178 4.19 -13.94 -6.49
N ARG A 179 3.94 -14.56 -7.64
CA ARG A 179 3.07 -13.99 -8.69
C ARG A 179 1.68 -13.56 -8.19
N PRO A 180 0.99 -14.29 -7.29
CA PRO A 180 -0.33 -13.86 -6.80
C PRO A 180 -0.31 -12.48 -6.11
N PHE A 181 0.79 -12.10 -5.47
CA PHE A 181 0.95 -10.79 -4.84
C PHE A 181 1.08 -9.66 -5.87
N TYR A 182 1.79 -9.93 -6.98
CA TYR A 182 1.88 -9.02 -8.12
C TYR A 182 0.51 -8.81 -8.79
N ASP A 183 -0.22 -9.89 -9.08
CA ASP A 183 -1.53 -9.78 -9.76
C ASP A 183 -2.54 -8.96 -8.94
N VAL A 184 -2.52 -9.14 -7.62
CA VAL A 184 -3.36 -8.35 -6.71
C VAL A 184 -2.92 -6.88 -6.66
N ALA A 185 -1.61 -6.60 -6.68
CA ALA A 185 -1.10 -5.23 -6.73
C ALA A 185 -1.58 -4.51 -8.00
N VAL A 186 -1.36 -5.12 -9.18
CA VAL A 186 -1.80 -4.57 -10.48
C VAL A 186 -3.31 -4.30 -10.50
N LYS A 187 -4.12 -5.26 -10.05
CA LYS A 187 -5.57 -5.10 -10.01
C LYS A 187 -6.03 -4.00 -9.05
N ARG A 188 -5.39 -3.89 -7.88
CA ARG A 188 -5.72 -2.86 -6.88
C ARG A 188 -5.32 -1.48 -7.37
N ASP A 189 -4.16 -1.33 -8.01
CA ASP A 189 -3.71 -0.07 -8.59
C ASP A 189 -4.64 0.41 -9.70
N ALA A 190 -5.00 -0.47 -10.64
CA ALA A 190 -5.98 -0.16 -11.68
C ALA A 190 -7.34 0.27 -11.11
N THR A 191 -7.77 -0.36 -10.00
CA THR A 191 -9.02 0.01 -9.31
C THR A 191 -8.90 1.37 -8.63
N ASN A 192 -7.77 1.65 -7.97
CA ASN A 192 -7.52 2.91 -7.29
C ASN A 192 -7.46 4.08 -8.28
N LEU A 193 -6.76 3.90 -9.41
CA LEU A 193 -6.68 4.91 -10.46
C LEU A 193 -8.06 5.23 -11.05
N ARG A 194 -8.86 4.18 -11.37
CA ARG A 194 -10.24 4.38 -11.85
C ARG A 194 -11.11 5.13 -10.85
N ARG A 195 -10.97 4.85 -9.55
CA ARG A 195 -11.71 5.56 -8.50
C ARG A 195 -11.29 7.02 -8.39
N ALA A 196 -10.00 7.31 -8.48
CA ALA A 196 -9.50 8.68 -8.47
C ALA A 196 -10.01 9.48 -9.68
N GLN A 197 -9.98 8.87 -10.88
CA GLN A 197 -10.56 9.46 -12.10
C GLN A 197 -12.07 9.72 -11.96
N GLN A 198 -12.82 8.80 -11.37
CA GLN A 198 -14.25 8.98 -11.12
C GLN A 198 -14.53 10.06 -10.06
N GLY A 199 -13.65 10.22 -9.07
CA GLY A 199 -13.74 11.29 -8.08
C GLY A 199 -13.43 12.69 -8.65
N MET A 200 -12.78 12.77 -9.81
CA MET A 200 -12.64 13.98 -10.61
C MET A 200 -13.87 14.29 -11.47
N ALA A 201 -14.54 13.25 -11.98
CA ALA A 201 -15.72 13.40 -12.81
C ALA A 201 -16.97 13.70 -11.98
N GLN A 202 -18.01 14.25 -12.61
CA GLN A 202 -19.31 14.45 -11.96
C GLN A 202 -19.81 13.12 -11.35
N PRO A 203 -20.39 13.16 -10.13
CA PRO A 203 -20.76 11.94 -9.41
C PRO A 203 -21.80 11.13 -10.18
N ARG A 204 -21.41 9.98 -10.72
CA ARG A 204 -22.36 9.02 -11.31
C ARG A 204 -23.13 8.31 -10.18
N PRO A 205 -24.47 8.13 -10.31
CA PRO A 205 -25.22 7.33 -9.35
C PRO A 205 -24.67 5.91 -9.30
N SER A 206 -24.20 5.51 -8.12
CA SER A 206 -23.65 4.17 -7.91
C SER A 206 -24.74 3.11 -7.89
N ARG A 207 -24.45 1.95 -8.46
CA ARG A 207 -25.39 0.81 -8.49
C ARG A 207 -25.66 0.30 -7.07
N LEU A 208 -26.82 -0.30 -6.83
CA LEU A 208 -27.18 -0.87 -5.52
C LEU A 208 -26.13 -1.84 -4.99
N ARG A 209 -25.61 -2.73 -5.85
CA ARG A 209 -24.54 -3.68 -5.53
C ARG A 209 -23.26 -2.98 -5.05
N GLU A 210 -22.87 -1.86 -5.65
CA GLU A 210 -21.68 -1.09 -5.26
C GLU A 210 -21.89 -0.39 -3.92
N ARG A 211 -23.10 0.12 -3.66
CA ARG A 211 -23.47 0.70 -2.36
C ARG A 211 -23.40 -0.34 -1.26
N LEU A 212 -23.98 -1.53 -1.50
CA LEU A 212 -23.93 -2.64 -0.55
C LEU A 212 -22.49 -3.11 -0.29
N MET A 213 -21.68 -3.27 -1.34
CA MET A 213 -20.28 -3.67 -1.18
C MET A 213 -19.45 -2.62 -0.43
N ARG A 214 -19.64 -1.32 -0.73
CA ARG A 214 -18.99 -0.23 0.02
C ARG A 214 -19.41 -0.22 1.49
N SER A 215 -20.71 -0.38 1.75
CA SER A 215 -21.25 -0.49 3.10
C SER A 215 -20.65 -1.69 3.85
N PHE A 216 -20.55 -2.85 3.21
CA PHE A 216 -19.94 -4.04 3.80
C PHE A 216 -18.45 -3.83 4.13
N VAL A 217 -17.68 -3.21 3.24
CA VAL A 217 -16.25 -2.92 3.49
C VAL A 217 -16.09 -1.89 4.63
N GLN A 218 -16.83 -0.79 4.59
CA GLN A 218 -16.70 0.29 5.58
C GLN A 218 -17.24 -0.09 6.95
N HIS A 219 -18.38 -0.79 7.00
CA HIS A 219 -19.11 -1.03 8.25
C HIS A 219 -19.01 -2.48 8.75
N GLY A 220 -18.59 -3.41 7.89
CA GLY A 220 -18.30 -4.80 8.24
C GLY A 220 -16.81 -5.03 8.43
N LEU A 221 -16.01 -4.90 7.37
CA LEU A 221 -14.57 -5.21 7.42
C LEU A 221 -13.81 -4.26 8.36
N ALA A 222 -13.88 -2.94 8.15
CA ALA A 222 -13.07 -1.99 8.92
C ALA A 222 -13.38 -2.01 10.43
N THR A 223 -14.65 -2.21 10.81
CA THR A 223 -15.07 -2.35 12.21
C THR A 223 -14.66 -3.71 12.78
N ALA A 224 -14.85 -4.80 12.04
CA ALA A 224 -14.47 -6.14 12.48
C ALA A 224 -12.94 -6.29 12.66
N MET A 225 -12.13 -5.61 11.84
CA MET A 225 -10.67 -5.61 12.04
C MET A 225 -10.25 -5.01 13.40
N ARG A 226 -11.04 -4.09 13.96
CA ARG A 226 -10.79 -3.49 15.28
C ARG A 226 -11.47 -4.27 16.41
N GLY A 227 -12.64 -4.87 16.14
CA GLY A 227 -13.47 -5.52 17.16
C GLY A 227 -13.33 -7.05 17.25
N ASP A 228 -12.71 -7.73 16.29
CA ASP A 228 -12.60 -9.19 16.28
C ASP A 228 -11.18 -9.66 15.94
N LEU A 229 -10.58 -10.43 16.86
CA LEU A 229 -9.22 -10.94 16.73
C LEU A 229 -9.03 -11.92 15.55
N HIS A 230 -10.06 -12.68 15.17
CA HIS A 230 -9.96 -13.63 14.06
C HIS A 230 -9.94 -12.90 12.73
N VAL A 231 -10.79 -11.89 12.57
CA VAL A 231 -10.78 -11.03 11.37
C VAL A 231 -9.45 -10.29 11.28
N ARG A 232 -8.97 -9.71 12.40
CA ARG A 232 -7.67 -9.04 12.45
C ARG A 232 -6.51 -9.98 12.08
N ARG A 233 -6.47 -11.19 12.66
CA ARG A 233 -5.44 -12.20 12.33
C ARG A 233 -5.51 -12.61 10.86
N ALA A 234 -6.70 -12.84 10.32
CA ALA A 234 -6.86 -13.19 8.90
C ALA A 234 -6.34 -12.07 7.99
N PHE A 235 -6.65 -10.81 8.30
CA PHE A 235 -6.11 -9.67 7.57
C PHE A 235 -4.57 -9.59 7.67
N LEU A 236 -4.02 -9.71 8.87
CA LEU A 236 -2.56 -9.64 9.09
C LEU A 236 -1.80 -10.77 8.38
N ARG A 237 -2.40 -11.96 8.22
CA ARG A 237 -1.80 -13.05 7.45
C ARG A 237 -1.67 -12.73 5.96
N ASP A 238 -2.66 -12.08 5.36
CA ASP A 238 -2.56 -11.57 3.97
C ASP A 238 -1.59 -10.38 3.89
N PHE A 239 -1.66 -9.45 4.84
CA PHE A 239 -0.82 -8.26 4.85
C PHE A 239 0.68 -8.61 4.96
N HIS A 240 1.03 -9.51 5.88
CA HIS A 240 2.41 -9.97 6.11
C HIS A 240 2.83 -11.16 5.24
N MET A 241 2.07 -11.49 4.19
CA MET A 241 2.41 -12.55 3.23
C MET A 241 2.58 -13.95 3.88
N LEU A 242 1.93 -14.21 5.01
CA LEU A 242 1.91 -15.52 5.66
C LEU A 242 0.95 -16.50 4.98
N GLU A 243 0.05 -15.98 4.15
CA GLU A 243 -0.80 -16.73 3.22
C GLU A 243 -0.90 -16.00 1.90
N LEU A 244 -1.30 -16.74 0.86
CA LEU A 244 -1.60 -16.14 -0.43
C LEU A 244 -2.72 -15.09 -0.34
N PRO A 245 -2.71 -14.10 -1.25
CA PRO A 245 -3.66 -13.00 -1.20
C PRO A 245 -5.12 -13.42 -1.15
N ASN A 246 -5.88 -12.77 -0.27
CA ASN A 246 -7.31 -12.98 -0.07
C ASN A 246 -7.73 -14.39 0.38
N VAL A 247 -6.82 -15.30 0.74
CA VAL A 247 -7.20 -16.65 1.20
C VAL A 247 -7.81 -16.58 2.60
N ALA A 248 -7.07 -16.08 3.59
CA ALA A 248 -7.51 -16.03 4.98
C ALA A 248 -8.82 -15.24 5.17
N ILE A 249 -8.96 -14.09 4.50
CA ILE A 249 -10.13 -13.21 4.63
C ILE A 249 -11.41 -13.80 4.01
N ARG A 250 -11.27 -14.75 3.07
CA ARG A 250 -12.38 -15.43 2.40
C ARG A 250 -12.87 -16.69 3.11
N ARG A 251 -12.22 -17.09 4.20
CA ARG A 251 -12.70 -18.21 5.02
C ARG A 251 -14.10 -17.91 5.54
N LEU A 252 -15.00 -18.89 5.47
CA LEU A 252 -16.40 -18.72 5.86
C LEU A 252 -16.52 -18.23 7.32
N SER A 253 -15.69 -18.74 8.22
CA SER A 253 -15.63 -18.31 9.63
C SER A 253 -15.26 -16.83 9.80
N VAL A 254 -14.44 -16.28 8.91
CA VAL A 254 -14.05 -14.86 8.91
C VAL A 254 -15.16 -14.01 8.28
N ILE A 255 -15.73 -14.47 7.16
CA ILE A 255 -16.86 -13.79 6.50
C ILE A 255 -18.06 -13.65 7.43
N LEU A 256 -18.46 -14.72 8.13
CA LEU A 256 -19.58 -14.68 9.06
C LEU A 256 -19.36 -13.66 10.19
N ARG A 257 -18.12 -13.49 10.66
CA ARG A 257 -17.77 -12.45 11.63
C ARG A 257 -17.91 -11.05 11.03
N MET A 258 -17.38 -10.81 9.83
CA MET A 258 -17.56 -9.53 9.14
C MET A 258 -19.04 -9.18 8.93
N VAL A 259 -19.86 -10.17 8.52
CA VAL A 259 -21.31 -10.02 8.35
C VAL A 259 -21.99 -9.69 9.69
N ARG A 260 -21.61 -10.37 10.79
CA ARG A 260 -22.12 -10.06 12.13
C ARG A 260 -21.86 -8.60 12.50
N PHE A 261 -20.65 -8.08 12.27
CA PHE A 261 -20.35 -6.67 12.51
C PHE A 261 -21.16 -5.74 11.62
N TRP A 262 -21.31 -6.08 10.34
CA TRP A 262 -22.10 -5.31 9.40
C TRP A 262 -23.58 -5.21 9.84
N LEU A 263 -24.19 -6.33 10.25
CA LEU A 263 -25.59 -6.39 10.70
C LEU A 263 -25.83 -5.74 12.07
N ARG A 264 -24.83 -5.67 12.97
CA ARG A 264 -24.95 -4.96 14.26
C ARG A 264 -25.24 -3.46 14.10
N GLY A 265 -24.91 -2.89 12.94
CA GLY A 265 -25.18 -1.50 12.61
C GLY A 265 -24.24 -0.48 13.26
N LYS A 266 -24.32 0.76 12.80
CA LYS A 266 -23.38 1.84 13.17
C LYS A 266 -23.39 2.16 14.67
N ARG A 267 -24.58 2.25 15.29
CA ARG A 267 -24.74 2.63 16.71
C ARG A 267 -23.99 1.68 17.64
N ARG A 268 -24.15 0.36 17.46
CA ARG A 268 -23.49 -0.65 18.31
C ARG A 268 -21.98 -0.75 18.07
N ASN A 269 -21.51 -0.33 16.89
CA ASN A 269 -20.10 -0.35 16.52
C ASN A 269 -19.43 1.03 16.65
N ALA A 270 -20.08 2.02 17.27
CA ALA A 270 -19.59 3.41 17.31
C ALA A 270 -18.15 3.52 17.84
N HIS A 271 -17.84 2.79 18.90
CA HIS A 271 -16.51 2.73 19.52
C HIS A 271 -15.40 2.12 18.63
N LEU A 272 -15.75 1.53 17.48
CA LEU A 272 -14.81 0.91 16.54
C LEU A 272 -14.56 1.76 15.30
N TYR A 273 -15.23 2.89 15.15
CA TYR A 273 -14.94 3.82 14.06
C TYR A 273 -13.75 4.68 14.42
N SER A 274 -12.86 4.90 13.44
CA SER A 274 -11.81 5.90 13.59
C SER A 274 -12.39 7.30 13.35
N PRO A 275 -11.84 8.32 14.02
CA PRO A 275 -12.08 9.72 13.66
C PRO A 275 -11.71 10.00 12.20
N SER A 276 -12.11 11.18 11.70
CA SER A 276 -11.71 11.61 10.36
C SER A 276 -10.18 11.62 10.24
N ALA A 277 -9.68 11.13 9.10
CA ALA A 277 -8.25 11.05 8.83
C ALA A 277 -7.67 12.39 8.34
N GLY A 278 -8.52 13.35 7.97
CA GLY A 278 -8.11 14.63 7.41
C GLY A 278 -9.26 15.34 6.68
N PRO A 279 -8.98 16.49 6.04
CA PRO A 279 -9.97 17.24 5.29
C PRO A 279 -10.37 16.51 4.00
N SER A 280 -11.55 16.84 3.49
CA SER A 280 -11.99 16.46 2.15
C SER A 280 -11.11 17.09 1.07
N ARG A 281 -11.30 16.63 -0.17
CA ARG A 281 -10.54 17.11 -1.34
C ARG A 281 -10.73 18.61 -1.57
N GLY A 282 -11.96 19.10 -1.48
CA GLY A 282 -12.29 20.51 -1.67
C GLY A 282 -11.69 21.39 -0.58
N GLU A 283 -11.86 21.00 0.69
CA GLU A 283 -11.27 21.71 1.84
C GLU A 283 -9.74 21.78 1.74
N MET A 284 -9.08 20.71 1.29
CA MET A 284 -7.63 20.72 1.05
C MET A 284 -7.24 21.69 -0.06
N ARG A 285 -7.94 21.67 -1.20
CA ARG A 285 -7.67 22.57 -2.33
C ARG A 285 -7.85 24.03 -1.95
N GLN A 286 -8.98 24.36 -1.31
CA GLN A 286 -9.26 25.70 -0.81
C GLN A 286 -8.16 26.18 0.14
N ALA A 287 -7.71 25.31 1.05
CA ALA A 287 -6.67 25.65 2.02
C ALA A 287 -5.28 25.84 1.39
N LEU A 288 -5.07 25.36 0.17
CA LEU A 288 -3.85 25.56 -0.63
C LEU A 288 -3.99 26.71 -1.63
N GLY A 289 -5.12 27.43 -1.64
CA GLY A 289 -5.39 28.48 -2.63
C GLY A 289 -5.60 27.95 -4.04
N LEU A 290 -5.93 26.67 -4.20
CA LEU A 290 -6.25 26.06 -5.49
C LEU A 290 -7.75 26.29 -5.78
N ALA A 291 -8.07 26.81 -6.96
CA ALA A 291 -9.45 26.97 -7.41
C ALA A 291 -10.18 25.61 -7.49
N GLU A 292 -11.50 25.63 -7.29
CA GLU A 292 -12.36 24.44 -7.45
C GLU A 292 -12.36 23.92 -8.88
#